data_AF-A0A643C3D4-F1
#
_entry.id   AF-A0A643C3D4-F1
#
_cell.length_a   1.000
_cell.length_b   1.000
_cell.length_c   1.000
_cell.angle_alpha   90.00
_cell.angle_beta   90.00
_cell.angle_gamma   90.00
#
_symmetry.space_group_name_H-M   'P 1'
#
loop_
_entity.id
_entity.type
_entity.pdbx_description
1 polymer ?
#
loop_
_entity_poly.entity_id
_entity_poly.type
_entity_poly.pdbx_seq_one_letter_code
_entity_poly.pdbx_strand_id
1 'polypeptide(L)' 'MKMLISDIGDIELTKDGNVQLHKMQIQHPTASLIAKVATAQDDKTVNGTTSNVLIIGELQKQADLYISEGL' A
#
# COMPACT_ATOMS: atom_id res chain seq x y z
N MET A 1 0.79 -9.73 11.21
CA MET A 1 1.40 -8.78 12.17
C MET A 1 2.76 -8.48 11.61
N LYS A 2 3.07 -7.21 11.34
CA LYS A 2 4.37 -6.78 10.84
C LYS A 2 5.06 -5.95 11.92
N MET A 3 6.37 -6.10 11.99
CA MET A 3 7.27 -5.27 12.78
C MET A 3 7.77 -4.13 11.90
N LEU A 4 7.58 -2.90 12.36
CA LEU A 4 8.04 -1.68 11.71
C LEU A 4 9.15 -1.11 12.58
N ILE A 5 10.28 -0.78 11.94
CA ILE A 5 11.46 -0.21 12.61
C ILE A 5 11.71 1.14 11.96
N SER A 6 11.73 2.20 12.77
CA SER A 6 12.08 3.54 12.30
C SER A 6 13.59 3.75 12.22
N ASP A 7 14.03 4.79 11.52
CA ASP A 7 15.46 5.12 11.36
C ASP A 7 16.16 5.42 12.69
N ILE A 8 15.40 5.81 13.72
CA ILE A 8 15.91 6.08 15.07
C ILE A 8 15.84 4.85 15.99
N GLY A 9 15.37 3.70 15.49
CA GLY A 9 15.35 2.43 16.21
C GLY A 9 14.03 2.11 16.93
N ASP A 10 13.00 2.95 16.82
CA ASP A 10 11.70 2.65 17.42
C ASP A 10 11.04 1.45 16.74
N ILE A 11 10.57 0.50 17.55
CA ILE A 11 9.90 -0.72 17.09
C ILE A 11 8.41 -0.62 17.36
N GLU A 12 7.60 -0.85 16.33
CA GLU A 12 6.15 -0.97 16.47
C GLU A 12 5.65 -2.27 15.81
N LEU A 13 4.75 -2.96 16.51
CA LEU A 13 4.09 -4.16 16.01
C LEU A 13 2.63 -3.85 15.70
N THR A 14 2.24 -3.96 14.43
CA THR A 14 0.86 -3.72 14.02
C THR A 14 0.35 -4.75 13.01
N LYS A 15 -0.96 -4.98 13.01
CA LYS A 15 -1.67 -5.72 11.95
C LYS A 15 -2.47 -4.80 11.03
N ASP A 16 -2.60 -3.53 11.39
CA ASP A 16 -3.37 -2.55 10.65
C ASP A 16 -2.59 -2.10 9.40
N GLY A 17 -3.23 -2.20 8.24
CA GLY A 17 -2.67 -1.78 6.97
C GLY A 17 -2.49 -0.26 6.89
N ASN A 18 -3.38 0.52 7.50
CA ASN A 18 -3.30 1.98 7.48
C ASN A 18 -2.06 2.47 8.23
N VAL A 19 -1.82 1.93 9.43
CA VAL A 19 -0.62 2.23 10.23
C VAL A 19 0.66 1.79 9.49
N GLN A 20 0.63 0.63 8.83
CA GLN A 20 1.78 0.16 8.04
C GLN A 20 2.13 1.11 6.90
N LEU A 21 1.15 1.54 6.10
CA LEU A 21 1.39 2.41 4.94
C LEU A 21 1.90 3.80 5.32
N HIS A 22 1.50 4.32 6.49
CA HIS A 22 1.98 5.61 7.00
C HIS A 22 3.43 5.58 7.47
N LYS A 23 3.89 4.44 8.01
CA LYS A 23 5.23 4.34 8.61
C LYS A 23 6.28 3.71 7.69
N MET A 24 5.87 3.04 6.63
CA MET A 24 6.79 2.48 5.64
C MET A 24 7.44 3.58 4.80
N GLN A 25 8.76 3.54 4.66
CA GLN A 25 9.47 4.36 3.67
C GLN A 25 9.33 3.75 2.28
N ILE A 26 8.37 4.24 1.50
CA ILE A 26 8.11 3.77 0.14
C ILE A 26 8.91 4.60 -0.86
N GLN A 27 9.91 3.99 -1.50
CA GLN A 27 10.80 4.66 -2.46
C GLN A 27 10.18 4.78 -3.86
N HIS A 28 9.39 3.78 -4.28
CA HIS A 28 8.84 3.77 -5.63
C HIS A 28 7.67 4.76 -5.75
N PRO A 29 7.71 5.73 -6.70
CA PRO A 29 6.72 6.82 -6.76
C PRO A 29 5.30 6.31 -6.96
N THR A 30 5.10 5.31 -7.83
CA THR A 30 3.78 4.68 -8.04
C THR A 30 3.28 4.00 -6.78
N ALA A 31 4.16 3.32 -6.02
CA ALA A 31 3.76 2.66 -4.78
C ALA A 31 3.42 3.68 -3.69
N SER A 32 4.15 4.80 -3.64
CA SER A 32 3.84 5.92 -2.74
C SER A 32 2.48 6.52 -3.06
N LEU A 33 2.15 6.68 -4.35
CA LEU A 33 0.84 7.15 -4.77
C LEU A 33 -0.27 6.19 -4.35
N ILE A 34 -0.10 4.88 -4.58
CA ILE A 34 -1.07 3.85 -4.17
C ILE A 34 -1.28 3.88 -2.66
N ALA A 35 -0.22 3.99 -1.86
CA ALA A 35 -0.31 4.09 -0.41
C ALA A 35 -1.07 5.35 0.03
N LYS A 36 -0.82 6.51 -0.59
CA LYS A 36 -1.55 7.76 -0.32
C LYS A 36 -3.03 7.67 -0.69
N VAL A 37 -3.37 7.02 -1.80
CA VAL A 37 -4.77 6.82 -2.20
C VAL A 37 -5.48 5.85 -1.25
N ALA A 38 -4.82 4.75 -0.87
CA ALA A 38 -5.40 3.77 0.04
C ALA A 38 -5.66 4.36 1.44
N THR A 39 -4.74 5.18 1.95
CA THR A 39 -4.89 5.89 3.24
C THR A 39 -5.96 6.98 3.18
N ALA A 40 -6.00 7.79 2.11
CA ALA A 40 -7.05 8.79 1.92
C ALA A 40 -8.46 8.17 1.80
N GLN A 41 -8.57 6.95 1.27
CA GLN A 41 -9.85 6.22 1.23
C GLN A 41 -10.25 5.73 2.63
N ASP A 42 -9.30 5.24 3.42
CA ASP A 42 -9.53 4.79 4.80
C ASP A 42 -10.10 5.90 5.67
N ASP A 43 -9.65 7.15 5.50
CA ASP A 43 -10.20 8.33 6.18
C ASP A 43 -11.70 8.54 5.92
N LYS A 44 -12.23 8.00 4.81
CA LYS A 44 -13.64 8.15 4.40
C LYS A 44 -14.48 6.92 4.74
N THR A 45 -13.93 5.71 4.62
CA THR A 45 -14.68 4.45 4.78
C THR A 45 -14.32 3.66 6.04
N VAL A 46 -13.30 4.08 6.79
CA VAL A 46 -12.86 3.55 8.11
C VAL A 46 -12.52 2.03 8.07
N ASN A 47 -12.31 1.50 6.87
CA ASN A 47 -11.82 0.15 6.59
C ASN A 47 -11.57 0.01 5.07
N GLY A 48 -10.75 -0.97 4.69
CA GLY A 48 -10.52 -1.35 3.29
C GLY A 48 -9.13 -1.05 2.77
N THR A 49 -8.26 -0.40 3.56
CA THR A 49 -6.87 -0.09 3.18
C THR A 49 -6.15 -1.28 2.55
N THR A 50 -6.17 -2.44 3.23
CA THR A 50 -5.50 -3.66 2.75
C THR A 50 -6.10 -4.18 1.44
N SER A 51 -7.43 -4.24 1.36
CA SER A 51 -8.13 -4.74 0.17
C SER A 51 -7.90 -3.84 -1.04
N ASN A 52 -7.90 -2.52 -0.86
CA ASN A 52 -7.66 -1.55 -1.93
C ASN A 52 -6.26 -1.72 -2.52
N VAL A 53 -5.23 -1.83 -1.68
CA VAL A 53 -3.85 -2.06 -2.14
C VAL A 53 -3.74 -3.37 -2.91
N LEU A 54 -4.37 -4.44 -2.42
CA LEU A 54 -4.39 -5.74 -3.09
C LEU A 54 -5.07 -5.68 -4.47
N ILE A 55 -6.23 -5.04 -4.56
CA ILE A 55 -6.98 -4.91 -5.81
C ILE A 55 -6.17 -4.10 -6.83
N ILE A 56 -5.59 -2.97 -6.42
CA ILE A 56 -4.77 -2.14 -7.32
C ILE A 56 -3.55 -2.93 -7.82
N GLY A 57 -2.89 -3.68 -6.95
CA GLY A 57 -1.76 -4.52 -7.34
C GLY A 57 -2.14 -5.60 -8.37
N GLU A 58 -3.27 -6.26 -8.18
CA GLU A 58 -3.75 -7.26 -9.14
C GLU A 58 -4.16 -6.63 -10.47
N LEU A 59 -4.85 -5.48 -10.45
CA LEU A 59 -5.19 -4.75 -11.66
C LEU A 59 -3.96 -4.31 -12.45
N GLN A 60 -2.90 -3.86 -11.78
CA GLN A 60 -1.63 -3.52 -12.45
C GLN A 60 -0.98 -4.74 -13.10
N LYS A 61 -0.99 -5.88 -12.41
CA LYS A 61 -0.48 -7.14 -12.96
C LYS A 61 -1.26 -7.59 -14.20
N GLN A 62 -2.59 -7.49 -14.17
CA GLN A 62 -3.43 -7.81 -15.34
C GLN A 62 -3.21 -6.80 -16.48
N ALA A 63 -3.06 -5.51 -16.17
CA ALA A 63 -2.75 -4.50 -17.17
C ALA A 63 -1.39 -4.75 -17.84
N ASP A 64 -0.37 -5.13 -17.07
CA ASP A 64 0.97 -5.47 -17.59
C ASP A 64 0.91 -6.68 -18.55
N LEU A 65 0.09 -7.68 -18.25
CA LEU A 65 -0.18 -8.81 -19.15
C LEU A 65 -0.73 -8.31 -20.49
N TYR A 66 -1.79 -7.51 -20.48
CA TYR A 66 -2.40 -6.98 -21.71
C TYR A 66 -1.43 -6.11 -22.51
N ILE A 67 -0.68 -5.23 -21.84
CA ILE A 67 0.33 -4.39 -22.50
C ILE A 67 1.41 -5.26 -23.14
N SER A 68 1.83 -6.35 -22.47
CA SER A 68 2.82 -7.28 -23.01
C SER A 68 2.31 -8.05 -24.24
N GLU A 69 1.00 -8.26 -24.34
CA GLU A 69 0.33 -8.89 -25.50
C GLU A 69 0.09 -7.90 -26.65
N GLY A 70 0.48 -6.63 -26.50
CA GLY A 70 0.45 -5.61 -27.57
C GLY A 70 -0.85 -4.82 -27.65
N LEU A 71 -1.62 -4.80 -26.56
CA LEU A 71 -2.77 -3.89 -26.38
C LEU A 71 -2.31 -2.44 -26.15
#